data_AF-A0A7C8E4J4-F1
#
_entry.id   AF-A0A7C8E4J4-F1
#
_cell.length_a   1.000
_cell.length_b   1.000
_cell.length_c   1.000
_cell.angle_alpha   90.00
_cell.angle_beta   90.00
_cell.angle_gamma   90.00
#
_symmetry.space_group_name_H-M   'P 1'
#
loop_
_entity.id
_entity.type
_entity.pdbx_description
1 polymer ?
#
loop_
_entity_poly.entity_id
_entity_poly.type
_entity_poly.pdbx_seq_one_letter_code
_entity_poly.pdbx_strand_id
1 'polypeptide(L)'
;MILAINTSTLQFSLALLKRDGAIAAEQVMFRKKGNFGNLMPAVEHLLSVSDAGPGDLSGIAVAVGPGSFTGLRIGISLAKGLCHALQIPIAGVSSL
;
A
#
# COMPACT_ATOMS: atom_id res chain seq x y z
N MET A 1 2.45 12.86 -0.33
CA MET A 1 3.09 11.62 -0.84
C MET A 1 1.99 10.63 -1.20
N ILE A 2 2.23 9.69 -2.10
CA ILE A 2 1.25 8.67 -2.48
C ILE A 2 1.75 7.31 -2.01
N LEU A 3 0.93 6.59 -1.24
CA LEU A 3 1.20 5.20 -0.89
C LEU A 3 0.56 4.27 -1.92
N ALA A 4 1.35 3.43 -2.56
CA ALA A 4 0.87 2.39 -3.46
C ALA A 4 0.87 1.03 -2.73
N ILE A 5 -0.24 0.29 -2.83
CA ILE A 5 -0.44 -1.01 -2.17
C ILE A 5 -0.83 -2.04 -3.22
N ASN A 6 -0.03 -3.09 -3.37
CA ASN A 6 -0.37 -4.22 -4.22
C ASN A 6 -0.34 -5.53 -3.43
N THR A 7 -1.52 -6.12 -3.27
CA THR A 7 -1.76 -7.42 -2.63
C THR A 7 -2.45 -8.39 -3.60
N SER A 8 -2.32 -8.18 -4.91
CA SER A 8 -2.97 -9.00 -5.95
C SER A 8 -2.38 -10.40 -6.08
N THR A 9 -1.25 -10.70 -5.45
CA THR A 9 -0.60 -12.02 -5.47
C THR A 9 -0.57 -12.65 -4.08
N LEU A 10 0.17 -13.74 -3.90
CA LEU A 10 0.45 -14.33 -2.58
C LEU A 10 1.47 -13.52 -1.77
N GLN A 11 2.10 -12.54 -2.42
CA GLN A 11 3.02 -11.57 -1.83
C GLN A 11 2.34 -10.21 -1.80
N PHE A 12 2.91 -9.30 -1.02
CA PHE A 12 2.53 -7.89 -1.11
C PHE A 12 3.74 -7.03 -1.45
N SER A 13 3.47 -5.93 -2.12
CA SER A 13 4.43 -4.87 -2.39
C SER A 13 3.82 -3.52 -2.03
N LEU A 14 4.67 -2.63 -1.55
CA LEU A 14 4.37 -1.27 -1.16
C LEU A 14 5.37 -0.34 -1.83
N ALA A 15 4.92 0.85 -2.22
CA ALA A 15 5.81 1.93 -2.64
C ALA A 15 5.29 3.27 -2.11
N LEU A 16 6.21 4.16 -1.76
CA LEU A 16 5.92 5.52 -1.38
C LEU A 16 6.47 6.45 -2.45
N LEU A 17 5.58 7.22 -3.06
CA LEU A 17 5.93 8.16 -4.12
C LEU A 17 5.91 9.60 -3.61
N LYS A 18 6.91 10.37 -4.03
CA LYS A 18 6.94 11.84 -3.91
C LYS A 18 6.00 12.48 -4.91
N ARG A 19 5.73 13.78 -4.75
CA ARG A 19 4.79 14.53 -5.61
C ARG A 19 5.26 14.65 -7.06
N ASP A 20 6.57 14.58 -7.30
CA ASP A 20 7.20 14.57 -8.63
C ASP A 20 7.20 13.18 -9.29
N GLY A 21 6.62 12.17 -8.65
CA GLY A 21 6.59 10.79 -9.13
C GLY A 21 7.83 9.97 -8.78
N ALA A 22 8.84 10.54 -8.12
CA ALA A 22 10.00 9.78 -7.68
C ALA A 22 9.64 8.79 -6.56
N ILE A 23 10.24 7.60 -6.60
CA ILE A 23 10.08 6.59 -5.54
C ILE A 23 10.93 7.01 -4.34
N ALA A 24 10.29 7.26 -3.20
CA ALA A 24 10.96 7.56 -1.93
C ALA A 24 11.46 6.26 -1.27
N ALA A 25 10.61 5.23 -1.25
CA ALA A 25 10.92 3.92 -0.72
C ALA A 25 9.99 2.87 -1.34
N GLU A 26 10.45 1.63 -1.36
CA GLU A 26 9.64 0.47 -1.73
C GLU A 26 9.94 -0.71 -0.82
N GLN A 27 8.96 -1.60 -0.68
CA GLN A 27 9.13 -2.82 0.09
C GLN A 27 8.34 -3.95 -0.55
N VAL A 28 9.00 -5.08 -0.78
CA VAL A 28 8.37 -6.30 -1.28
C VAL A 28 8.55 -7.41 -0.25
N MET A 29 7.45 -8.03 0.15
CA MET A 29 7.46 -9.12 1.11
C MET A 29 7.31 -10.46 0.39
N PHE A 30 8.44 -11.15 0.22
CA PHE A 30 8.48 -12.50 -0.32
C PHE A 30 8.30 -13.51 0.81
N ARG A 31 7.08 -14.02 1.01
CA ARG A 31 6.83 -15.17 1.90
C ARG A 31 6.14 -16.32 1.18
N LYS A 32 6.56 -17.55 1.49
CA LYS A 32 6.01 -18.81 0.94
C LYS A 32 4.54 -19.06 1.29
N LYS A 33 3.99 -18.39 2.31
CA LYS A 33 2.57 -18.44 2.68
C LYS A 33 2.04 -17.01 2.72
N GLY A 34 0.89 -16.78 2.09
CA GLY A 34 0.19 -15.48 1.98
C GLY A 34 -0.31 -14.94 3.33
N ASN A 35 0.63 -14.64 4.22
CA ASN A 35 0.40 -14.00 5.50
C ASN A 35 0.57 -12.49 5.33
N PHE A 36 -0.54 -11.76 5.38
CA PHE A 36 -0.59 -10.30 5.28
C PHE A 36 -0.54 -9.59 6.64
N GLY A 37 -0.27 -10.31 7.75
CA GLY A 37 -0.19 -9.71 9.09
C GLY A 37 0.91 -8.64 9.23
N ASN A 38 1.92 -8.67 8.36
CA ASN A 38 2.99 -7.67 8.34
C ASN A 38 2.71 -6.49 7.38
N LEU A 39 1.52 -6.40 6.79
CA LEU A 39 1.23 -5.34 5.81
C LEU A 39 1.25 -3.94 6.44
N MET A 40 0.53 -3.73 7.55
CA MET A 40 0.54 -2.44 8.24
C MET A 40 1.90 -2.11 8.86
N PRO A 41 2.59 -3.03 9.57
CA PRO A 41 3.97 -2.79 9.99
C PRO A 41 4.92 -2.42 8.85
N ALA A 42 4.73 -2.97 7.64
CA ALA A 42 5.51 -2.59 6.48
C ALA A 42 5.19 -1.17 5.98
N VAL A 43 3.93 -0.73 6.07
CA VAL A 43 3.56 0.67 5.77
C VAL A 43 4.22 1.64 6.76
N GLU A 44 4.18 1.33 8.05
CA GLU A 44 4.81 2.15 9.10
C GLU A 44 6.32 2.25 8.88
N HIS A 45 6.96 1.11 8.59
CA HIS A 45 8.39 1.06 8.28
C HIS A 45 8.73 1.90 7.04
N LEU A 46 7.95 1.77 5.95
CA LEU A 46 8.14 2.50 4.70
C LEU A 46 8.07 4.02 4.90
N LEU A 47 7.11 4.49 5.70
CA LEU A 47 6.98 5.90 6.08
C LEU A 47 8.20 6.36 6.91
N SER A 48 8.56 5.58 7.93
CA SER A 48 9.68 5.91 8.82
C SER A 48 11.02 6.01 8.10
N VAL A 49 11.36 5.07 7.20
CA VAL A 49 12.63 5.13 6.43
C VAL A 49 12.65 6.26 5.40
N SER A 50 11.50 6.83 5.08
CA SER A 50 11.35 7.98 4.19
C SER A 50 11.29 9.32 4.92
N ASP A 51 11.50 9.33 6.25
CA ASP A 51 11.33 10.50 7.13
C ASP A 51 9.94 11.15 6.96
N ALA A 52 8.91 10.32 6.81
CA ALA A 52 7.53 10.73 6.57
C ALA A 52 6.60 10.17 7.65
N GLY A 53 5.49 10.86 7.89
CA GLY A 53 4.40 10.40 8.73
C GLY A 53 3.11 10.15 7.94
N PRO A 54 2.07 9.58 8.57
CA PRO A 54 0.77 9.39 7.95
C PRO A 54 0.15 10.70 7.42
N GLY A 55 0.40 11.83 8.08
CA GLY A 55 -0.07 13.15 7.66
C GLY A 55 0.55 13.67 6.36
N ASP A 56 1.69 13.12 5.93
CA ASP A 56 2.33 13.50 4.66
C ASP A 56 1.70 12.79 3.46
N LEU A 57 0.85 11.79 3.70
CA LEU A 57 0.09 11.12 2.65
C LEU A 57 -0.99 12.05 2.10
N SER A 58 -1.04 12.15 0.79
CA SER A 58 -2.04 12.92 0.03
C SER A 58 -3.00 12.02 -0.75
N GLY A 59 -2.78 10.71 -0.71
CA GLY A 59 -3.65 9.72 -1.34
C GLY A 59 -3.05 8.31 -1.31
N ILE A 60 -3.89 7.32 -1.57
CA ILE A 60 -3.49 5.91 -1.63
C ILE A 60 -3.92 5.30 -2.97
N ALA A 61 -2.98 4.65 -3.67
CA ALA A 61 -3.26 3.82 -4.83
C ALA A 61 -3.29 2.35 -4.38
N VAL A 62 -4.32 1.59 -4.77
CA VAL A 62 -4.46 0.19 -4.38
C VAL A 62 -4.84 -0.68 -5.56
N ALA A 63 -4.21 -1.86 -5.67
CA ALA A 63 -4.57 -2.86 -6.67
C ALA A 63 -6.00 -3.36 -6.43
N VAL A 64 -6.85 -3.33 -7.46
CA VAL A 64 -8.25 -3.82 -7.40
C VAL A 64 -8.47 -5.16 -8.10
N GLY A 65 -7.40 -5.74 -8.65
CA GLY A 65 -7.40 -7.02 -9.32
C GLY A 65 -7.31 -6.92 -10.84
N PRO A 66 -7.38 -8.06 -11.55
CA PRO A 66 -7.59 -9.42 -11.03
C PRO A 66 -6.44 -9.96 -10.17
N GLY A 67 -6.71 -10.98 -9.35
CA GLY A 67 -5.68 -11.58 -8.48
C GLY A 67 -6.25 -12.31 -7.26
N SER A 68 -5.41 -12.45 -6.24
CA SER A 68 -5.70 -13.08 -4.95
C SER A 68 -6.95 -12.49 -4.30
N PHE A 69 -8.04 -13.25 -4.25
CA PHE A 69 -9.31 -12.80 -3.66
C PHE A 69 -9.15 -12.37 -2.20
N THR A 70 -8.33 -13.08 -1.42
CA THR A 70 -8.04 -12.73 -0.03
C THR A 70 -7.09 -11.53 0.06
N GLY A 71 -5.99 -11.55 -0.71
CA GLY A 71 -4.99 -10.48 -0.69
C GLY A 71 -5.60 -9.13 -1.09
N LEU A 72 -6.34 -9.09 -2.19
CA LEU A 72 -7.00 -7.87 -2.69
C LEU A 72 -7.92 -7.25 -1.63
N ARG A 73 -8.79 -8.04 -1.00
CA ARG A 73 -9.70 -7.51 0.04
C ARG A 73 -8.96 -7.02 1.28
N ILE A 74 -7.83 -7.62 1.63
CA ILE A 74 -6.98 -7.12 2.73
C ILE A 74 -6.37 -5.77 2.36
N GLY A 75 -5.73 -5.67 1.19
CA GLY A 75 -5.11 -4.42 0.71
C GLY A 75 -6.12 -3.28 0.55
N ILE A 76 -7.29 -3.57 -0.05
CA ILE A 76 -8.38 -2.60 -0.22
C ILE A 76 -8.94 -2.17 1.14
N SER A 77 -9.12 -3.10 2.09
CA SER A 77 -9.61 -2.75 3.43
C SER A 77 -8.64 -1.85 4.18
N LEU A 78 -7.34 -2.14 4.10
CA LEU A 78 -6.30 -1.30 4.69
C LEU A 78 -6.31 0.10 4.06
N ALA A 79 -6.30 0.17 2.72
CA ALA A 79 -6.32 1.44 2.00
C ALA A 79 -7.54 2.28 2.37
N LYS A 80 -8.74 1.68 2.42
CA LYS A 80 -9.97 2.36 2.83
C LYS A 80 -9.89 2.84 4.28
N GLY A 81 -9.37 2.03 5.20
CA GLY A 81 -9.19 2.42 6.60
C GLY A 81 -8.28 3.63 6.76
N LEU A 82 -7.12 3.62 6.11
CA LEU A 82 -6.17 4.73 6.12
C LEU A 82 -6.76 6.00 5.47
N CYS A 83 -7.38 5.87 4.29
CA CYS A 83 -8.03 6.99 3.61
C CYS A 83 -9.15 7.60 4.45
N HIS A 84 -9.94 6.76 5.13
CA HIS A 84 -10.98 7.24 6.03
C HIS A 84 -10.40 7.96 7.25
N ALA A 85 -9.35 7.44 7.87
CA ALA A 85 -8.72 8.08 9.03
C ALA A 85 -8.07 9.42 8.67
N LEU A 86 -7.41 9.49 7.50
CA LEU A 86 -6.63 10.65 7.06
C LEU A 86 -7.44 11.65 6.21
N GLN A 87 -8.68 11.31 5.84
CA GLN A 87 -9.52 12.11 4.93
C GLN A 87 -8.82 12.41 3.59
N ILE A 88 -8.18 11.39 3.01
CA ILE A 88 -7.45 11.49 1.73
C ILE A 88 -8.07 10.58 0.66
N PRO A 89 -7.93 10.93 -0.64
CA PRO A 89 -8.51 10.15 -1.73
C PRO A 89 -7.87 8.77 -1.87
N ILE A 90 -8.62 7.85 -2.48
CA ILE A 90 -8.19 6.50 -2.85
C ILE A 90 -8.36 6.30 -4.36
N ALA A 91 -7.36 5.69 -5.01
CA ALA A 91 -7.40 5.32 -6.41
C ALA A 91 -7.27 3.80 -6.56
N GLY A 92 -8.25 3.19 -7.22
CA GLY A 92 -8.18 1.77 -7.61
C GLY A 92 -7.40 1.61 -8.91
N VAL A 93 -6.43 0.70 -8.93
CA VAL A 93 -5.58 0.45 -10.10
C VAL A 93 -5.72 -1.02 -10.52
N SER A 94 -5.96 -1.25 -11.81
CA SER A 94 -5.92 -2.59 -12.40
C SER A 94 -4.54 -3.21 -12.19
N SER A 95 -4.49 -4.51 -11.89
CA SER A 95 -3.21 -5.25 -11.85
C SER A 95 -2.69 -5.65 -13.23
N LEU A 96 -3.49 -5.39 -14.28
CA LEU A 96 -3.18 -5.57 -15.71
C LEU A 96 -3.13 -4.23 -16.43
#